data_AF-A0A7X1KDG1-F1
#
_entry.id   AF-A0A7X1KDG1-F1
#
_cell.length_a   1.000
_cell.length_b   1.000
_cell.length_c   1.000
_cell.angle_alpha   90.00
_cell.angle_beta   90.00
_cell.angle_gamma   90.00
#
_symmetry.space_group_name_H-M   'P 1'
#
loop_
_entity.id
_entity.type
_entity.pdbx_description
1 polymer ?
#
loop_
_entity_poly.entity_id
_entity_poly.type
_entity_poly.pdbx_seq_one_letter_code
_entity_poly.pdbx_strand_id
1 'polypeptide(L)'
;MRKWIGLYIAAFLALTGTDLASTLWALGKGKGQEFNGAVADGAGMLEVERLLTINGAALLFTAAMLGWALRRRDRIDPRYIERPERAVLNYLYLNPFAARRIPVSALHYIALAPALLMIKAVASLNNSLIAAGIPDLISPLAWSVQKIVGHPTATYWIVIMILFHPIWWAALHLVARALRQEGARGAQRLVPAM
;
A
#
# COMPACT_ATOMS: atom_id res chain seq x y z
N MET A 1 11.88 8.07 14.17
CA MET A 1 12.29 7.48 12.88
C MET A 1 12.41 5.96 12.96
N ARG A 2 13.36 5.38 13.70
CA ARG A 2 13.56 3.92 13.80
C ARG A 2 12.29 3.14 14.18
N LYS A 3 11.53 3.64 15.18
CA LYS A 3 10.26 3.04 15.60
C LYS A 3 9.21 2.91 14.47
N TRP A 4 9.12 3.89 13.58
CA TRP A 4 8.14 3.90 12.49
C TRP A 4 8.49 2.88 11.40
N ILE A 5 9.79 2.75 11.10
CA ILE A 5 10.30 1.74 10.18
C ILE A 5 10.09 0.33 10.76
N GLY A 6 10.40 0.15 12.05
CA GLY A 6 10.16 -1.13 12.74
C GLY A 6 8.69 -1.53 12.77
N LEU A 7 7.80 -0.59 13.09
CA LEU A 7 6.35 -0.82 13.07
C LEU A 7 5.86 -1.18 11.66
N TYR A 8 6.35 -0.48 10.64
CA TYR A 8 6.02 -0.78 9.25
C TYR A 8 6.45 -2.20 8.87
N ILE A 9 7.70 -2.59 9.16
CA ILE A 9 8.21 -3.93 8.86
C ILE A 9 7.38 -4.99 9.57
N ALA A 10 7.13 -4.84 10.88
CA ALA A 10 6.35 -5.79 11.66
C ALA A 10 4.92 -5.95 11.10
N ALA A 11 4.24 -4.84 10.81
CA ALA A 11 2.90 -4.87 10.22
C ALA A 11 2.89 -5.48 8.81
N PHE A 12 3.91 -5.20 7.99
CA PHE A 12 4.01 -5.74 6.64
C PHE A 12 4.23 -7.25 6.67
N LEU A 13 5.11 -7.74 7.54
CA LEU A 13 5.35 -9.18 7.72
C LEU A 13 4.10 -9.88 8.23
N ALA A 14 3.45 -9.34 9.26
CA ALA A 14 2.20 -9.88 9.80
C ALA A 14 1.13 -9.99 8.72
N LEU A 15 0.88 -8.90 7.97
CA LEU A 15 -0.12 -8.90 6.91
C LEU A 15 0.27 -9.82 5.74
N THR A 16 1.55 -9.98 5.43
CA THR A 16 2.00 -10.93 4.40
C THR A 16 1.79 -12.37 4.85
N GLY A 17 2.01 -12.67 6.12
CA GLY A 17 1.67 -13.97 6.71
C GLY A 17 0.16 -14.24 6.69
N THR A 18 -0.66 -13.25 7.07
CA THR A 18 -2.12 -13.36 7.00
C THR A 18 -2.61 -13.55 5.57
N ASP A 19 -2.06 -12.79 4.62
CA ASP A 19 -2.39 -12.90 3.20
C ASP A 19 -2.10 -14.31 2.69
N LEU A 20 -0.88 -14.81 2.88
CA LEU A 20 -0.48 -16.17 2.52
C LEU A 20 -1.39 -17.23 3.18
N ALA A 21 -1.64 -17.12 4.48
CA ALA A 21 -2.49 -18.07 5.21
C ALA A 21 -3.93 -18.07 4.68
N SER A 22 -4.50 -16.89 4.42
CA SER A 22 -5.86 -16.75 3.90
C SER A 22 -5.98 -17.26 2.46
N THR A 23 -4.98 -17.03 1.60
CA THR A 23 -4.93 -17.59 0.24
C THR A 23 -4.85 -19.11 0.27
N LEU A 24 -3.93 -19.68 1.05
CA LEU A 24 -3.80 -21.13 1.19
C LEU A 24 -5.08 -21.77 1.75
N TRP A 25 -5.75 -21.10 2.68
CA TRP A 25 -7.03 -21.56 3.21
C TRP A 25 -8.14 -21.56 2.14
N ALA A 26 -8.25 -20.50 1.35
CA ALA A 26 -9.21 -20.41 0.25
C ALA A 26 -8.97 -21.47 -0.83
N LEU A 27 -7.70 -21.68 -1.21
CA LEU A 27 -7.27 -22.71 -2.16
C LEU A 27 -7.56 -24.12 -1.63
N GLY A 28 -7.24 -24.39 -0.37
CA GLY A 28 -7.51 -25.69 0.28
C GLY A 28 -9.00 -26.05 0.37
N LYS A 29 -9.90 -25.07 0.25
CA LYS A 29 -11.35 -25.28 0.17
C LYS A 29 -11.87 -25.44 -1.27
N GLY A 30 -10.99 -25.34 -2.28
CA GLY A 30 -11.37 -25.36 -3.70
C GLY A 30 -12.21 -24.15 -4.13
N LYS A 31 -12.20 -23.07 -3.33
CA LYS A 31 -13.02 -21.87 -3.54
C LYS A 31 -12.22 -20.68 -4.06
N GLY A 32 -10.90 -20.72 -3.98
CA GLY A 32 -10.00 -19.68 -4.46
C GLY A 32 -9.34 -20.04 -5.79
N GLN A 33 -9.04 -19.02 -6.60
CA GLN A 33 -8.04 -19.05 -7.65
C GLN A 33 -7.11 -17.86 -7.44
N GLU A 34 -5.82 -17.99 -7.75
CA GLU A 34 -4.90 -16.87 -7.62
C GLU A 34 -5.16 -15.86 -8.75
N PHE A 35 -5.73 -14.72 -8.39
CA PHE A 35 -6.10 -13.67 -9.34
C PHE A 35 -4.87 -12.90 -9.84
N ASN A 36 -3.77 -12.89 -9.07
CA ASN A 36 -2.53 -12.26 -9.48
C ASN A 36 -1.68 -13.20 -10.33
N GLY A 37 -1.73 -13.02 -11.66
CA GLY A 37 -0.92 -13.78 -12.61
C GLY A 37 0.60 -13.68 -12.41
N ALA A 38 1.10 -12.72 -11.62
CA ALA A 38 2.52 -12.64 -11.28
C ALA A 38 2.95 -13.64 -10.19
N VAL A 39 2.02 -14.24 -9.44
CA VAL A 39 2.29 -15.24 -8.39
C VAL A 39 1.47 -16.52 -8.57
N ALA A 40 0.66 -16.60 -9.63
CA ALA A 40 0.00 -17.83 -10.04
C ALA A 40 1.02 -18.77 -10.72
N ASP A 41 0.95 -20.06 -10.42
CA ASP A 41 1.63 -21.09 -11.18
C ASP A 41 0.88 -21.40 -12.49
N GLY A 42 1.44 -22.29 -13.31
CA GLY A 42 0.84 -22.69 -14.60
C GLY A 42 -0.54 -23.36 -14.47
N ALA A 43 -0.98 -23.71 -13.25
CA ALA A 43 -2.28 -24.28 -12.94
C ALA A 43 -3.24 -23.26 -12.28
N GLY A 44 -2.82 -22.00 -12.07
CA GLY A 44 -3.62 -20.98 -11.39
C GLY A 44 -3.62 -21.07 -9.86
N MET A 45 -2.71 -21.87 -9.30
CA MET A 45 -2.48 -22.00 -7.86
C MET A 45 -1.39 -21.03 -7.40
N LEU A 46 -1.26 -20.85 -6.08
CA LEU A 46 -0.28 -19.92 -5.53
C LEU A 46 1.16 -20.49 -5.58
N GLU A 47 2.08 -19.77 -6.23
CA GLU A 47 3.52 -20.02 -6.12
C GLU A 47 4.10 -19.28 -4.90
N VAL A 48 4.22 -20.01 -3.78
CA VAL A 48 4.63 -19.44 -2.48
C VAL A 48 6.01 -18.78 -2.54
N GLU A 49 6.98 -19.41 -3.21
CA GLU A 49 8.35 -18.89 -3.31
C GLU A 49 8.39 -17.53 -4.02
N ARG A 50 7.69 -17.41 -5.16
CA ARG A 50 7.57 -16.15 -5.88
C ARG A 50 6.81 -15.09 -5.09
N LEU A 51 5.73 -15.45 -4.39
CA LEU A 51 5.02 -14.53 -3.50
C LEU A 51 5.96 -13.98 -2.42
N LEU A 52 6.74 -14.85 -1.76
CA LEU A 52 7.67 -14.45 -0.71
C LEU A 52 8.81 -13.59 -1.28
N THR A 53 9.33 -13.93 -2.45
CA THR A 53 10.38 -13.17 -3.13
C THR A 53 9.92 -11.76 -3.48
N ILE A 54 8.73 -11.63 -4.11
CA ILE A 54 8.16 -10.33 -4.48
C ILE A 54 7.88 -9.49 -3.23
N ASN A 55 7.30 -10.08 -2.19
CA ASN A 55 7.01 -9.37 -0.95
C ASN A 55 8.27 -8.98 -0.18
N GLY A 56 9.31 -9.83 -0.18
CA GLY A 56 10.61 -9.52 0.41
C GLY A 56 11.29 -8.35 -0.29
N ALA A 57 11.32 -8.36 -1.63
CA ALA A 57 11.86 -7.26 -2.41
C ALA A 57 11.07 -5.96 -2.19
N ALA A 58 9.73 -6.05 -2.19
CA ALA A 58 8.86 -4.91 -1.91
C ALA A 58 9.10 -4.33 -0.51
N LEU A 59 9.22 -5.17 0.52
CA LEU A 59 9.49 -4.75 1.90
C LEU A 59 10.84 -4.03 2.01
N LEU A 60 11.90 -4.59 1.43
CA LEU A 60 13.23 -3.97 1.45
C LEU A 60 13.21 -2.60 0.79
N PHE A 61 12.64 -2.51 -0.42
CA PHE A 61 12.53 -1.26 -1.16
C PHE A 61 11.74 -0.21 -0.39
N THR A 62 10.54 -0.56 0.07
CA THR A 62 9.61 0.38 0.72
C THR A 62 10.08 0.81 2.10
N ALA A 63 10.72 -0.08 2.88
CA ALA A 63 11.34 0.28 4.15
C ALA A 63 12.52 1.24 3.95
N ALA A 64 13.34 1.02 2.93
CA ALA A 64 14.43 1.92 2.55
C ALA A 64 13.89 3.30 2.13
N MET A 65 12.84 3.34 1.29
CA MET A 65 12.20 4.57 0.85
C MET A 65 11.51 5.32 1.98
N LEU A 66 10.83 4.62 2.89
CA LEU A 66 10.26 5.22 4.10
C LEU A 66 11.37 5.85 4.96
N GLY A 67 12.50 5.15 5.14
CA GLY A 67 13.65 5.68 5.86
C GLY A 67 14.25 6.92 5.19
N TRP A 68 14.40 6.89 3.86
CA TRP A 68 14.86 8.03 3.06
C TRP A 68 13.92 9.25 3.19
N ALA A 69 12.62 9.01 3.14
CA ALA A 69 11.59 10.04 3.15
C ALA A 69 11.42 10.67 4.54
N LEU A 70 11.42 9.88 5.61
CA LEU A 70 11.36 10.37 6.98
C LEU A 70 12.54 11.30 7.33
N ARG A 71 13.72 11.07 6.72
CA ARG A 71 14.90 11.95 6.88
C ARG A 71 14.79 13.27 6.11
N ARG A 72 13.83 13.39 5.18
CA ARG A 72 13.58 14.56 4.34
C ARG A 72 12.21 15.18 4.59
N ARG A 73 11.55 14.79 5.67
CA ARG A 73 10.19 15.24 5.99
C ARG A 73 10.10 16.76 6.17
N ASP A 74 11.18 17.38 6.60
CA ASP A 74 11.38 18.83 6.73
C ASP A 74 11.36 19.56 5.38
N ARG A 75 11.62 18.83 4.28
CA ARG A 75 11.61 19.37 2.92
C ARG A 75 10.29 19.19 2.19
N ILE A 76 9.28 18.61 2.84
CA ILE A 76 7.94 18.44 2.26
C ILE A 76 7.33 19.82 2.08
N ASP A 77 6.78 20.08 0.89
CA ASP A 77 6.09 21.36 0.62
C ASP A 77 4.82 21.44 1.50
N PRO A 78 4.66 22.47 2.34
CA PRO A 78 3.49 22.64 3.19
C PRO A 78 2.17 22.59 2.42
N ARG A 79 2.16 23.01 1.14
CA ARG A 79 0.96 22.97 0.29
C ARG A 79 0.41 21.56 0.12
N TYR A 80 1.26 20.53 0.12
CA TYR A 80 0.82 19.14 0.03
C TYR A 80 0.41 18.55 1.39
N ILE A 81 0.81 19.17 2.50
CA ILE A 81 0.35 18.80 3.84
C ILE A 81 -1.03 19.41 4.12
N GLU A 82 -1.25 20.65 3.67
CA GLU A 82 -2.54 21.34 3.80
C GLU A 82 -3.59 20.76 2.85
N ARG A 83 -3.19 20.44 1.62
CA ARG A 83 -4.03 19.95 0.53
C ARG A 83 -3.44 18.66 -0.09
N PRO A 84 -3.47 17.53 0.63
CA PRO A 84 -2.88 16.26 0.18
C PRO A 84 -3.49 15.73 -1.13
N GLU A 85 -4.72 16.11 -1.47
CA GLU A 85 -5.36 15.78 -2.73
C GLU A 85 -4.57 16.26 -3.95
N ARG A 86 -3.83 17.37 -3.84
CA ARG A 86 -2.97 17.89 -4.91
C ARG A 86 -1.78 16.98 -5.22
N ALA A 87 -1.45 16.07 -4.32
CA ALA A 87 -0.38 15.11 -4.48
C ALA A 87 -0.87 13.78 -5.08
N VAL A 88 -2.19 13.54 -5.17
CA VAL A 88 -2.78 12.22 -5.51
C VAL A 88 -2.29 11.68 -6.84
N LEU A 89 -2.21 12.51 -7.88
CA LEU A 89 -1.77 12.11 -9.22
C LEU A 89 -0.33 12.52 -9.56
N ASN A 90 0.36 13.20 -8.64
CA ASN A 90 1.70 13.73 -8.87
C ASN A 90 2.78 12.71 -8.47
N TYR A 91 2.57 11.41 -8.73
CA TYR A 91 3.49 10.32 -8.35
C TYR A 91 4.33 9.77 -9.53
N LEU A 92 4.04 10.21 -10.76
CA LEU A 92 4.82 9.85 -11.94
C LEU A 92 6.12 10.67 -11.98
N TYR A 93 7.13 10.19 -11.26
CA TYR A 93 8.46 10.77 -11.27
C TYR A 93 9.37 9.98 -12.20
N LEU A 94 9.99 10.67 -13.17
CA LEU A 94 11.18 10.14 -13.86
C LEU A 94 12.37 9.97 -12.89
N ASN A 95 12.50 10.88 -11.92
CA ASN A 95 13.50 10.80 -10.85
C ASN A 95 12.91 11.38 -9.56
N PRO A 96 12.52 10.55 -8.57
CA PRO A 96 11.95 11.02 -7.32
C PRO A 96 12.99 11.68 -6.40
N PHE A 97 14.28 11.46 -6.63
CA PHE A 97 15.38 11.98 -5.82
C PHE A 97 15.89 13.36 -6.26
N ALA A 98 15.44 13.85 -7.42
CA ALA A 98 15.80 15.19 -7.89
C ALA A 98 15.34 16.27 -6.91
N ALA A 99 16.16 17.30 -6.66
CA ALA A 99 15.86 18.35 -5.69
C ALA A 99 14.47 18.98 -5.86
N ARG A 100 14.05 19.21 -7.11
CA ARG A 100 12.72 19.74 -7.48
C ARG A 100 11.54 18.81 -7.15
N ARG A 101 11.78 17.52 -6.96
CA ARG A 101 10.76 16.49 -6.68
C ARG A 101 10.74 16.02 -5.23
N ILE A 102 11.81 16.27 -4.47
CA ILE A 102 11.86 15.94 -3.02
C ILE A 102 10.63 16.45 -2.26
N PRO A 103 10.11 17.68 -2.48
CA PRO A 103 9.01 18.21 -1.68
C PRO A 103 7.70 17.44 -1.78
N VAL A 104 7.47 16.69 -2.86
CA VAL A 104 6.29 15.85 -3.04
C VAL A 104 6.60 14.36 -2.86
N SER A 105 7.75 13.88 -3.36
CA SER A 105 8.14 12.48 -3.28
C SER A 105 8.39 12.01 -1.84
N ALA A 106 8.90 12.88 -0.95
CA ALA A 106 9.05 12.55 0.46
C ALA A 106 7.68 12.28 1.11
N LEU A 107 6.65 13.08 0.80
CA LEU A 107 5.29 12.81 1.26
C LEU A 107 4.78 11.47 0.72
N HIS A 108 4.98 11.22 -0.57
CA HIS A 108 4.53 9.99 -1.23
C HIS A 108 5.15 8.73 -0.64
N TYR A 109 6.45 8.71 -0.38
CA TYR A 109 7.09 7.53 0.20
C TYR A 109 6.75 7.33 1.67
N ILE A 110 6.39 8.39 2.42
CA ILE A 110 5.80 8.21 3.76
C ILE A 110 4.38 7.64 3.64
N ALA A 111 3.57 8.09 2.67
CA ALA A 111 2.22 7.61 2.41
C ALA A 111 2.16 6.20 1.79
N LEU A 112 3.19 5.80 1.07
CA LEU A 112 3.29 4.48 0.46
C LEU A 112 3.26 3.36 1.51
N ALA A 113 3.91 3.58 2.66
CA ALA A 113 3.93 2.61 3.74
C ALA A 113 2.52 2.25 4.25
N PRO A 114 1.69 3.18 4.76
CA PRO A 114 0.31 2.87 5.15
C PRO A 114 -0.56 2.44 3.96
N ALA A 115 -0.34 2.95 2.74
CA ALA A 115 -1.09 2.50 1.56
C ALA A 115 -0.89 1.00 1.30
N LEU A 116 0.35 0.52 1.32
CA LEU A 116 0.65 -0.90 1.13
C LEU A 116 0.09 -1.77 2.26
N LEU A 117 0.16 -1.31 3.51
CA LEU A 117 -0.47 -2.03 4.62
C LEU A 117 -2.00 -2.13 4.45
N MET A 118 -2.66 -1.05 4.02
CA MET A 118 -4.09 -1.06 3.75
C MET A 118 -4.46 -2.00 2.59
N ILE A 119 -3.70 -2.01 1.49
CA ILE A 119 -3.92 -2.95 0.37
C ILE A 119 -3.79 -4.39 0.85
N LYS A 120 -2.75 -4.70 1.62
CA LYS A 120 -2.56 -6.06 2.15
C LYS A 120 -3.69 -6.47 3.07
N ALA A 121 -4.14 -5.57 3.96
CA ALA A 121 -5.29 -5.84 4.81
C ALA A 121 -6.57 -6.12 4.00
N VAL A 122 -6.81 -5.36 2.93
CA VAL A 122 -7.94 -5.57 2.03
C VAL A 122 -7.84 -6.92 1.31
N ALA A 123 -6.66 -7.27 0.77
CA ALA A 123 -6.42 -8.56 0.12
C ALA A 123 -6.64 -9.74 1.08
N SER A 124 -6.04 -9.69 2.27
CA SER A 124 -6.18 -10.73 3.30
C SER A 124 -7.63 -10.89 3.77
N LEU A 125 -8.35 -9.78 3.97
CA LEU A 125 -9.77 -9.81 4.30
C LEU A 125 -10.57 -10.46 3.19
N ASN A 126 -10.33 -10.07 1.94
CA ASN A 126 -11.04 -10.62 0.78
C ASN A 126 -10.84 -12.14 0.66
N ASN A 127 -9.60 -12.61 0.79
CA ASN A 127 -9.27 -14.03 0.76
C ASN A 127 -9.94 -14.80 1.91
N SER A 128 -10.01 -14.18 3.10
CA SER A 128 -10.70 -14.77 4.26
C SER A 128 -12.22 -14.89 4.03
N LEU A 129 -12.84 -13.89 3.39
CA LEU A 129 -14.27 -13.93 3.03
C LEU A 129 -14.55 -15.06 2.02
N ILE A 130 -13.72 -15.19 0.99
CA ILE A 130 -13.80 -16.28 0.00
C ILE A 130 -13.68 -17.64 0.69
N ALA A 131 -12.69 -17.81 1.56
CA ALA A 131 -12.48 -19.07 2.30
C ALA A 131 -13.69 -19.43 3.17
N ALA A 132 -14.29 -18.44 3.84
CA ALA A 132 -15.48 -18.60 4.66
C ALA A 132 -16.78 -18.78 3.84
N GLY A 133 -16.74 -18.55 2.52
CA GLY A 133 -17.93 -18.56 1.67
C GLY A 133 -18.86 -17.36 1.90
N ILE A 134 -18.33 -16.26 2.45
CA ILE A 134 -19.04 -14.99 2.61
C ILE A 134 -18.82 -14.17 1.33
N PRO A 135 -19.84 -13.47 0.80
CA PRO A 135 -19.66 -12.59 -0.35
C PRO A 135 -18.53 -11.58 -0.13
N ASP A 136 -17.56 -11.60 -1.03
CA ASP A 136 -16.43 -10.66 -1.04
C ASP A 136 -16.67 -9.53 -2.04
N LEU A 137 -15.92 -8.43 -1.91
CA LEU A 137 -16.12 -7.23 -2.73
C LEU A 137 -15.27 -7.24 -4.01
N ILE A 138 -14.13 -7.94 -4.01
CA ILE A 138 -13.17 -7.89 -5.12
C ILE A 138 -13.60 -8.82 -6.25
N SER A 139 -14.10 -10.02 -5.95
CA SER A 139 -14.59 -10.96 -6.94
C SER A 139 -15.64 -10.34 -7.88
N PRO A 140 -16.78 -9.79 -7.41
CA PRO A 140 -17.79 -9.23 -8.31
C PRO A 140 -17.26 -8.05 -9.13
N LEU A 141 -16.35 -7.25 -8.57
CA LEU A 141 -15.66 -6.19 -9.31
C LEU A 141 -14.78 -6.78 -10.43
N ALA A 142 -13.95 -7.77 -10.10
CA ALA A 142 -13.07 -8.44 -11.06
C ALA A 142 -13.86 -9.09 -12.21
N TRP A 143 -14.96 -9.78 -11.90
CA TRP A 143 -15.88 -10.33 -12.90
C TRP A 143 -16.48 -9.25 -13.80
N SER A 144 -16.91 -8.12 -13.22
CA SER A 144 -17.49 -7.02 -13.98
C SER A 144 -16.48 -6.37 -14.92
N VAL A 145 -15.26 -6.14 -14.45
CA VAL A 145 -14.17 -5.61 -15.27
C VAL A 145 -13.78 -6.62 -16.36
N GLN A 146 -13.67 -7.92 -16.04
CA GLN A 146 -13.35 -8.96 -17.02
C GLN A 146 -14.37 -9.01 -18.16
N LYS A 147 -15.67 -8.87 -17.86
CA LYS A 147 -16.72 -8.82 -18.88
C LYS A 147 -16.58 -7.64 -19.84
N ILE A 148 -16.06 -6.52 -19.37
CA ILE A 148 -15.88 -5.30 -20.18
C ILE A 148 -14.59 -5.36 -20.99
N VAL A 149 -13.49 -5.80 -20.37
CA VAL A 149 -12.14 -5.70 -20.93
C VAL A 149 -11.73 -6.94 -21.70
N GLY A 150 -12.23 -8.12 -21.31
CA GLY A 150 -11.95 -9.40 -21.97
C GLY A 150 -10.52 -9.93 -21.82
N HIS A 151 -9.60 -9.18 -21.22
CA HIS A 151 -8.18 -9.53 -21.14
C HIS A 151 -7.70 -9.68 -19.68
N PRO A 152 -7.28 -10.88 -19.21
CA PRO A 152 -6.96 -11.14 -17.80
C PRO A 152 -5.95 -10.16 -17.17
N THR A 153 -4.84 -9.88 -17.86
CA THR A 153 -3.81 -8.95 -17.35
C THR A 153 -4.32 -7.52 -17.21
N ALA A 154 -5.11 -7.04 -18.17
CA ALA A 154 -5.67 -5.69 -18.12
C ALA A 154 -6.72 -5.59 -17.02
N THR A 155 -7.57 -6.61 -16.88
CA THR A 155 -8.53 -6.74 -15.78
C THR A 155 -7.84 -6.65 -14.42
N TYR A 156 -6.76 -7.41 -14.22
CA TYR A 156 -5.97 -7.37 -12.99
C TYR A 156 -5.51 -5.95 -12.67
N TRP A 157 -4.84 -5.27 -13.61
CA TRP A 157 -4.32 -3.92 -13.37
C TRP A 157 -5.42 -2.88 -13.16
N ILE A 158 -6.55 -2.99 -13.87
CA ILE A 158 -7.70 -2.09 -13.68
C ILE A 158 -8.29 -2.26 -12.28
N VAL A 159 -8.49 -3.50 -11.81
CA VAL A 159 -8.96 -3.77 -10.45
C VAL A 159 -7.99 -3.22 -9.42
N ILE A 160 -6.69 -3.44 -9.59
CA ILE A 160 -5.66 -2.87 -8.72
C ILE A 160 -5.74 -1.34 -8.70
N MET A 161 -5.91 -0.68 -9.85
CA MET A 161 -6.02 0.78 -9.90
C MET A 161 -7.29 1.29 -9.19
N ILE A 162 -8.43 0.62 -9.37
CA ILE A 162 -9.70 0.97 -8.69
C ILE A 162 -9.54 0.87 -7.18
N LEU A 163 -8.86 -0.16 -6.67
CA LEU A 163 -8.63 -0.35 -5.24
C LEU A 163 -7.53 0.57 -4.71
N PHE A 164 -6.48 0.79 -5.48
CA PHE A 164 -5.30 1.57 -5.08
C PHE A 164 -5.64 3.05 -4.86
N HIS A 165 -6.36 3.69 -5.78
CA HIS A 165 -6.63 5.14 -5.72
C HIS A 165 -7.32 5.61 -4.42
N PRO A 166 -8.42 5.01 -3.95
CA PRO A 166 -9.05 5.42 -2.70
C PRO A 166 -8.14 5.15 -1.49
N ILE A 167 -7.40 4.03 -1.49
CA ILE A 167 -6.43 3.71 -0.42
C ILE A 167 -5.29 4.71 -0.41
N TRP A 168 -4.76 5.06 -1.57
CA TRP A 168 -3.69 6.04 -1.76
C TRP A 168 -4.12 7.42 -1.29
N TRP A 169 -5.32 7.85 -1.68
CA TRP A 169 -5.92 9.09 -1.23
C TRP A 169 -6.06 9.13 0.31
N ALA A 170 -6.57 8.06 0.92
CA ALA A 170 -6.70 7.94 2.37
C ALA A 170 -5.33 7.97 3.07
N ALA A 171 -4.33 7.28 2.51
CA ALA A 171 -2.97 7.25 3.03
C ALA A 171 -2.32 8.64 3.05
N LEU A 172 -2.47 9.41 1.96
CA LEU A 172 -1.98 10.79 1.88
C LEU A 172 -2.60 11.66 2.97
N HIS A 173 -3.91 11.56 3.19
CA HIS A 173 -4.62 12.33 4.23
C HIS A 173 -4.18 11.94 5.63
N LEU A 174 -4.02 10.64 5.89
CA LEU A 174 -3.55 10.11 7.17
C LEU A 174 -2.14 10.62 7.49
N VAL A 175 -1.23 10.56 6.52
CA VAL A 175 0.15 11.05 6.69
C VAL A 175 0.18 12.56 6.86
N ALA A 176 -0.53 13.31 6.02
CA ALA A 176 -0.61 14.77 6.14
C ALA A 176 -1.15 15.21 7.52
N ARG A 177 -2.18 14.53 8.04
CA ARG A 177 -2.69 14.76 9.40
C ARG A 177 -1.64 14.46 10.46
N ALA A 178 -0.94 13.34 10.36
CA ALA A 178 0.11 12.98 11.32
C ALA A 178 1.25 14.00 11.33
N LEU A 179 1.70 14.46 10.16
CA LEU A 179 2.75 15.47 10.02
C LEU A 179 2.36 16.82 10.63
N ARG A 180 1.10 17.27 10.46
CA ARG A 180 0.58 18.48 11.11
C ARG A 180 0.61 18.37 12.63
N GLN A 181 0.21 17.23 13.18
CA GLN A 181 0.22 17.00 14.63
C GLN A 181 1.64 16.98 15.19
N GLU A 182 2.61 16.40 14.48
CA GLU A 182 4.02 16.45 14.87
C GLU A 182 4.56 17.88 14.87
N GLY A 183 4.22 18.68 13.85
CA GLY A 183 4.59 20.10 13.77
C GLY A 183 4.03 20.92 14.94
N ALA A 184 2.74 20.76 15.25
CA ALA A 184 2.09 21.44 16.37
C ALA A 184 2.71 21.08 17.73
N ARG A 185 2.99 19.78 17.97
CA ARG A 185 3.66 19.33 19.20
C ARG A 185 5.10 19.83 19.30
N GLY A 186 5.80 19.96 18.17
CA GLY A 186 7.14 20.54 18.12
C GLY A 186 7.13 22.02 18.52
N ALA A 187 6.18 22.80 17.99
CA ALA A 187 6.01 24.21 18.35
C ALA A 187 5.67 24.41 19.83
N GLN A 188 4.78 23.57 20.40
CA GLN A 188 4.43 23.63 21.83
C GLN A 188 5.59 23.31 22.78
N ARG A 189 6.60 22.55 22.35
CA ARG A 189 7.79 22.27 23.17
C ARG A 189 8.81 23.42 23.18
N LEU A 190 8.73 24.33 22.21
CA LEU A 190 9.63 25.48 22.09
C LEU A 190 9.11 26.73 22.80
N VAL A 191 7.85 26.74 23.21
CA VAL A 191 7.27 27.78 24.07
C VAL A 191 7.27 27.23 25.51
N PRO A 192 8.27 27.55 26.35
CA PRO A 192 8.18 27.22 27.76
C PRO A 192 6.96 27.93 28.34
N ALA A 193 6.18 27.24 29.17
CA ALA A 193 5.09 27.85 29.92
C ALA A 193 5.66 29.05 30.68
N MET A 194 5.24 30.25 30.28
CA MET A 194 5.46 31.49 31.04
C MET A 194 4.55 31.49 32.27
#